data_AF-A0A915AIZ8-F1
#
_entry.id   AF-A0A915AIZ8-F1
#
_cell.length_a   1.000
_cell.length_b   1.000
_cell.length_c   1.000
_cell.angle_alpha   90.00
_cell.angle_beta   90.00
_cell.angle_gamma   90.00
#
_symmetry.space_group_name_H-M   'P 1'
#
loop_
_entity.id
_entity.type
_entity.pdbx_description
1 polymer ?
#
loop_
_entity_poly.entity_id
_entity_poly.type
_entity_poly.pdbx_seq_one_letter_code
_entity_poly.pdbx_strand_id
1 'polypeptide(L)'
;MVYPEMRRNFTDWLHIAGFQYEIAIKDLAELILKREIPRRFGYLHNLFGEHRLKDDRSSSSTLPMGEYYSYDEIVQWMRNLERLHGNIVRLISIGTTHQGRSILGVV
;
A
#
# COMPACT_ATOMS: atom_id res chain seq x y z
N MET A 1 4.24 -15.92 -8.63
CA MET A 1 5.21 -16.10 -7.51
C MET A 1 5.42 -17.59 -7.35
N VAL A 2 6.67 -18.03 -7.25
CA VAL A 2 7.02 -19.45 -7.08
C VAL A 2 7.58 -19.62 -5.68
N TYR A 3 7.04 -20.58 -4.92
CA TYR A 3 7.56 -20.87 -3.59
C TYR A 3 9.00 -21.39 -3.68
N PRO A 4 9.89 -21.05 -2.73
CA PRO A 4 11.30 -21.46 -2.78
C PRO A 4 11.50 -22.97 -2.93
N GLU A 5 10.65 -23.76 -2.28
CA GLU A 5 10.68 -25.22 -2.31
C GLU A 5 10.36 -25.80 -3.70
N MET A 6 9.47 -25.15 -4.44
CA MET A 6 9.04 -25.60 -5.78
C MET A 6 9.89 -25.01 -6.91
N ARG A 7 10.84 -24.11 -6.60
CA ARG A 7 11.60 -23.36 -7.60
C ARG A 7 12.28 -24.27 -8.62
N ARG A 8 12.98 -25.32 -8.17
CA ARG A 8 13.72 -26.24 -9.04
C ARG A 8 12.79 -26.99 -10.00
N ASN A 9 11.77 -27.65 -9.46
CA ASN A 9 10.81 -28.40 -10.27
C ASN A 9 10.11 -27.52 -11.31
N PHE A 10 9.77 -26.27 -10.93
CA PHE A 10 9.12 -25.34 -11.84
C PHE A 10 10.06 -24.82 -12.93
N THR A 11 11.32 -24.50 -12.61
CA THR A 11 12.30 -24.09 -13.62
C THR A 11 12.60 -25.22 -14.60
N ASP A 12 12.73 -26.45 -14.10
CA ASP A 12 12.98 -27.63 -14.94
C ASP A 12 11.81 -27.87 -15.89
N TRP A 13 10.58 -27.73 -15.40
CA TRP A 13 9.39 -27.80 -16.23
C TRP A 13 9.36 -26.71 -17.32
N LEU A 14 9.69 -25.46 -16.99
CA LEU A 14 9.74 -24.36 -17.96
C LEU A 14 10.78 -24.63 -19.06
N HIS A 15 11.94 -25.18 -18.69
CA HIS A 15 12.98 -25.56 -19.64
C HIS A 15 12.51 -26.68 -20.57
N ILE A 16 11.88 -27.73 -20.04
CA ILE A 16 11.35 -28.84 -20.84
C ILE A 16 10.26 -28.36 -21.79
N ALA A 17 9.39 -27.47 -21.32
CA ALA A 17 8.30 -26.90 -22.12
C ALA A 17 8.77 -25.87 -23.15
N GLY A 18 10.06 -25.48 -23.14
CA GLY A 18 10.65 -24.54 -24.09
C GLY A 18 10.26 -23.07 -23.84
N PHE A 19 9.77 -22.73 -22.64
CA PHE A 19 9.40 -21.36 -22.32
C PHE A 19 10.64 -20.52 -21.94
N GLN A 20 10.74 -19.34 -22.56
CA GLN A 20 11.70 -18.32 -22.12
C GLN A 20 11.16 -17.64 -20.86
N TYR A 21 12.02 -17.43 -19.87
CA TYR A 21 11.66 -16.74 -18.65
C TYR A 21 12.85 -15.94 -18.10
N GLU A 22 12.52 -14.91 -17.33
CA GLU A 22 13.49 -14.14 -16.54
C GLU A 22 13.02 -14.03 -15.09
N ILE A 23 13.99 -13.95 -14.17
CA ILE A 23 13.70 -13.78 -12.76
C ILE A 23 13.61 -12.28 -12.47
N ALA A 24 12.40 -11.73 -12.52
CA ALA A 24 12.15 -10.30 -12.27
C ALA A 24 12.50 -9.89 -10.82
N ILE A 25 12.21 -10.75 -9.85
CA ILE A 25 12.46 -10.49 -8.42
C ILE A 25 13.16 -11.72 -7.85
N LYS A 26 14.39 -11.54 -7.35
CA LYS A 26 15.21 -12.63 -6.81
C LYS A 26 14.72 -13.07 -5.42
N ASP A 27 14.47 -12.11 -4.54
CA ASP A 27 14.00 -12.32 -3.18
C ASP A 27 12.84 -11.38 -2.86
N LEU A 28 11.65 -11.96 -2.70
CA LEU A 28 10.45 -11.22 -2.34
C LEU A 28 10.44 -10.82 -0.86
N ALA A 29 11.02 -11.65 0.03
CA ALA A 29 11.06 -11.36 1.46
C ALA A 29 11.95 -10.15 1.74
N GLU A 30 13.11 -10.06 1.07
CA GLU A 30 13.98 -8.89 1.15
C GLU A 30 13.25 -7.62 0.66
N LEU A 31 12.50 -7.72 -0.44
CA LEU A 31 11.74 -6.60 -0.98
C LEU A 31 10.63 -6.13 -0.03
N ILE A 32 9.93 -7.07 0.61
CA ILE A 32 8.91 -6.75 1.62
C ILE A 32 9.56 -6.06 2.82
N LEU A 33 10.65 -6.60 3.35
CA LEU A 33 11.35 -6.01 4.51
C LEU A 33 11.87 -4.60 4.21
N LYS A 34 12.49 -4.40 3.04
CA LYS A 34 12.93 -3.07 2.57
C LYS A 34 11.79 -2.06 2.50
N ARG A 35 10.56 -2.51 2.22
CA ARG A 35 9.38 -1.63 2.16
C ARG A 35 8.69 -1.43 3.51
N GLU A 36 8.73 -2.42 4.42
CA GLU A 36 8.09 -2.33 5.74
C GLU A 36 8.89 -1.53 6.77
N ILE A 37 10.22 -1.62 6.76
CA ILE A 37 11.09 -0.92 7.72
C ILE A 37 10.89 0.60 7.66
N PRO A 38 10.91 1.26 6.47
CA PRO A 38 10.65 2.69 6.37
C PRO A 38 9.25 3.10 6.83
N ARG A 39 8.25 2.20 6.84
CA ARG A 39 6.91 2.51 7.36
C ARG A 39 6.87 2.52 8.89
N ARG A 40 7.57 1.59 9.55
CA ARG A 40 7.66 1.57 11.03
C ARG A 40 8.45 2.76 11.58
N PHE A 41 9.52 3.16 10.87
CA PHE A 41 10.39 4.27 11.28
C PHE A 41 10.04 5.62 10.62
N GLY A 42 9.13 5.64 9.64
CA GLY A 42 8.74 6.83 8.88
C GLY A 42 7.98 7.88 9.68
N TYR A 43 7.34 7.49 10.78
CA TYR A 43 6.79 8.44 11.76
C TYR A 43 7.89 9.26 12.47
N LEU A 44 9.14 8.77 12.51
CA LEU A 44 10.33 9.47 13.01
C LEU A 44 11.18 10.12 11.90
N HIS A 45 11.01 9.71 10.64
CA HIS A 45 11.75 10.27 9.48
C HIS A 45 11.25 11.66 9.03
N ASN A 46 10.41 12.33 9.82
CA ASN A 46 10.23 13.78 9.69
C ASN A 46 11.40 14.57 10.32
N LEU A 47 12.41 13.89 10.90
CA LEU A 47 13.60 14.51 11.52
C LEU A 47 14.87 14.52 10.65
N PHE A 48 15.04 13.59 9.70
CA PHE A 48 16.24 13.52 8.87
C PHE A 48 15.87 13.67 7.39
N GLY A 49 16.28 14.79 6.81
CA GLY A 49 15.83 15.26 5.51
C GLY A 49 16.33 14.43 4.34
N GLU A 50 15.42 13.76 3.66
CA GLU A 50 15.49 13.63 2.21
C GLU A 50 14.46 14.57 1.59
N HIS A 51 14.96 15.51 0.77
CA HIS A 51 14.18 16.47 0.01
C HIS A 51 13.34 15.76 -1.06
N ARG A 52 12.23 15.16 -0.65
CA ARG A 52 11.07 15.01 -1.54
C ARG A 52 10.33 16.34 -1.46
N LEU A 53 10.22 17.02 -2.60
CA LEU A 53 9.49 18.29 -2.78
C LEU A 53 8.07 18.16 -2.18
N LYS A 54 7.93 18.53 -0.90
CA LYS A 54 6.65 18.64 -0.19
C LYS A 54 6.33 20.12 -0.10
N ASP A 55 5.71 20.66 -1.14
CA ASP A 55 5.25 22.05 -1.13
C ASP A 55 3.83 22.20 -0.54
N ASP A 56 3.17 21.10 -0.15
CA ASP A 56 1.85 21.16 0.49
C ASP A 56 1.97 21.21 2.03
N ARG A 57 2.57 22.28 2.54
CA ARG A 57 2.47 22.66 3.96
C ARG A 57 1.20 23.47 4.21
N SER A 58 0.03 22.86 4.09
CA SER A 58 -1.19 23.39 4.71
C SER A 58 -2.29 22.33 4.79
N SER A 59 -2.35 21.67 5.95
CA SER A 59 -3.56 21.21 6.67
C SER A 59 -3.28 19.87 7.36
N SER A 60 -3.69 19.74 8.61
CA SER A 60 -3.64 18.48 9.36
C SER A 60 -4.63 17.41 8.84
N SER A 61 -5.10 17.55 7.60
CA SER A 61 -6.18 16.77 7.00
C SER A 61 -5.78 16.05 5.71
N THR A 62 -4.56 16.29 5.22
CA THR A 62 -4.05 15.68 4.00
C THR A 62 -3.25 14.42 4.34
N LEU A 63 -3.72 13.28 3.85
CA LEU A 63 -2.98 12.03 3.85
C LEU A 63 -1.86 12.15 2.80
N PRO A 64 -0.57 12.05 3.17
CA PRO A 64 0.52 12.25 2.22
C PRO A 64 0.41 11.29 1.03
N MET A 65 0.48 11.81 -0.19
CA MET A 65 0.43 10.95 -1.37
C MET A 65 1.77 10.24 -1.59
N GLY A 66 1.71 9.01 -2.11
CA GLY A 66 2.89 8.21 -2.47
C GLY A 66 3.27 7.09 -1.50
N GLU A 67 2.57 6.98 -0.36
CA GLU A 67 2.78 5.91 0.61
C GLU A 67 1.60 4.92 0.66
N TYR A 68 1.86 3.74 1.22
CA TYR A 68 0.83 2.72 1.45
C TYR A 68 0.27 2.82 2.86
N TYR A 69 -1.05 2.91 2.96
CA TYR A 69 -1.78 3.06 4.22
C TYR A 69 -2.55 1.80 4.59
N SER A 70 -2.75 1.62 5.90
CA SER A 70 -3.66 0.60 6.41
C SER A 70 -5.12 0.97 6.09
N TYR A 71 -5.99 -0.04 6.15
CA TYR A 71 -7.42 0.16 5.97
C TYR A 71 -7.98 1.21 6.95
N ASP A 72 -7.61 1.12 8.24
CA ASP A 72 -8.12 2.04 9.27
C ASP A 72 -7.66 3.49 9.05
N GLU A 73 -6.41 3.69 8.60
CA GLU A 73 -5.89 5.02 8.25
C GLU A 73 -6.67 5.64 7.08
N ILE A 74 -6.96 4.86 6.03
CA ILE A 74 -7.74 5.34 4.88
C ILE A 74 -9.18 5.66 5.30
N VAL A 75 -9.81 4.80 6.12
CA VAL A 75 -11.16 5.06 6.66
C VAL A 75 -11.20 6.33 7.49
N GLN A 76 -10.22 6.53 8.37
CA GLN A 76 -10.14 7.73 9.18
C GLN A 76 -9.91 8.99 8.33
N TRP A 77 -9.08 8.88 7.29
CA TRP A 77 -8.88 9.96 6.33
C TRP A 77 -10.18 10.29 5.57
N MET A 78 -10.93 9.31 5.08
CA MET A 78 -12.22 9.54 4.41
C MET A 78 -13.26 10.21 5.33
N ARG A 79 -13.33 9.81 6.61
CA ARG A 79 -14.19 10.46 7.62
C ARG A 79 -13.77 11.91 7.88
N ASN A 80 -12.47 12.17 7.93
CA ASN A 80 -11.96 13.53 8.05
C ASN A 80 -12.31 14.38 6.82
N LEU A 81 -12.27 13.79 5.63
CA LEU A 81 -12.58 14.45 4.37
C LEU A 81 -14.05 14.90 4.34
N GLU A 82 -14.99 14.02 4.71
CA GLU A 82 -16.41 14.37 4.88
C GLU A 82 -16.59 15.44 5.98
N ARG A 83 -15.92 15.32 7.12
CA ARG A 83 -16.03 16.30 8.22
C ARG A 83 -15.61 17.71 7.80
N LEU A 84 -14.60 17.83 6.95
CA LEU A 84 -14.03 19.12 6.53
C LEU A 84 -14.73 19.71 5.30
N HIS A 85 -15.25 18.86 4.43
CA HIS A 85 -15.85 19.25 3.15
C HIS A 85 -17.27 18.69 2.98
N GLY A 86 -18.05 18.60 4.07
CA GLY A 86 -19.37 17.96 4.08
C GLY A 86 -20.42 18.60 3.19
N ASN A 87 -20.13 19.80 2.65
CA ASN A 87 -20.96 20.46 1.64
C ASN A 87 -20.80 19.87 0.23
N ILE A 88 -19.69 19.18 -0.05
CA ILE A 88 -19.35 18.62 -1.37
C ILE A 88 -18.92 17.14 -1.32
N VAL A 89 -18.79 16.57 -0.12
CA VAL A 89 -18.31 15.20 0.10
C VAL A 89 -19.25 14.51 1.06
N ARG A 90 -19.66 13.29 0.73
CA ARG A 90 -20.39 12.39 1.61
C ARG A 90 -19.74 11.01 1.64
N LEU A 91 -19.63 10.44 2.84
CA LEU A 91 -19.18 9.08 3.05
C LEU A 91 -20.38 8.14 3.02
N ILE A 92 -20.33 7.14 2.14
CA ILE A 92 -21.38 6.12 2.02
C ILE A 92 -20.80 4.74 2.32
N SER A 93 -21.61 3.89 2.94
CA SER A 93 -21.30 2.46 3.11
C SER A 93 -22.10 1.65 2.11
N ILE A 94 -21.42 0.93 1.20
CA ILE A 94 -22.07 0.14 0.14
C ILE A 94 -22.27 -1.33 0.51
N GLY A 95 -21.82 -1.74 1.70
CA GLY A 95 -21.99 -3.09 2.21
C GLY A 95 -20.89 -3.48 3.19
N THR A 96 -20.74 -4.78 3.41
CA THR A 96 -19.72 -5.38 4.26
C THR A 96 -18.95 -6.46 3.50
N THR A 97 -17.66 -6.58 3.80
CA THR A 97 -16.81 -7.65 3.29
C THR A 97 -17.15 -8.99 3.97
N HIS A 98 -16.62 -10.09 3.43
CA HIS A 98 -16.76 -11.43 4.04
C HIS A 98 -16.26 -11.49 5.50
N GLN A 99 -15.29 -10.65 5.87
CA GLN A 99 -14.76 -10.57 7.24
C GLN A 99 -15.49 -9.51 8.10
N GLY A 100 -16.63 -8.98 7.65
CA GLY A 100 -17.45 -8.03 8.39
C GLY A 100 -16.96 -6.58 8.39
N ARG A 101 -15.95 -6.24 7.56
CA ARG A 101 -15.48 -4.84 7.44
C ARG A 101 -16.37 -4.04 6.49
N SER A 102 -16.72 -2.81 6.84
CA SER A 102 -17.50 -1.92 5.95
C SER A 102 -16.78 -1.63 4.64
N ILE A 103 -17.53 -1.54 3.54
CA ILE A 103 -17.00 -1.06 2.27
C ILE A 103 -17.45 0.39 2.13
N LEU A 104 -16.51 1.32 2.29
CA LEU A 104 -16.80 2.76 2.27
C LEU A 104 -16.43 3.36 0.92
N GLY A 105 -17.27 4.27 0.44
CA GLY A 105 -17.06 5.09 -0.75
C GLY A 105 -17.31 6.56 -0.45
N VAL A 106 -16.70 7.43 -1.24
CA VAL A 106 -16.86 8.89 -1.15
C VAL A 106 -17.57 9.37 -2.40
N VAL A 107 -18.61 10.19 -2.24
CA VAL A 107 -19.42 10.79 -3.32
C VAL A 107 -19.60 12.28 -3.14
#